data_AF-S7J3I4-F1
#
_entry.id   AF-S7J3I4-F1
#
_cell.length_a   1.000
_cell.length_b   1.000
_cell.length_c   1.000
_cell.angle_alpha   90.00
_cell.angle_beta   90.00
_cell.angle_gamma   90.00
#
_symmetry.space_group_name_H-M   'P 1'
#
loop_
_entity.id
_entity.type
_entity.pdbx_description
1 polymer ?
#
loop_
_entity_poly.entity_id
_entity_poly.type
_entity_poly.pdbx_seq_one_letter_code
_entity_poly.pdbx_strand_id
1 'polypeptide(L)'
;MTLDIRIEYDDMATPFLKYVAENHPKWVSSALKSAAYQSQKAIKEGIRSQAPGGQAYAKHVLDDWHYAKLERALNGSNKSSYPIMGKLRQAVGYDKSQADAGVVTVGWLSQSAARLGGKQQEGYETPMTERMRKAFFAAGMHPSKNKLMLDTRSRQTMAPMVPRVHEIASATMQQKILSYLNGNGARSAASSGRVYRVFK
;
A
#
# COMPACT_ATOMS: atom_id res chain seq x y z
N MET A 1 -14.14 5.71 2.83
CA MET A 1 -13.53 5.13 4.07
C MET A 1 -12.16 4.61 3.68
N THR A 2 -11.09 5.11 4.26
CA THR A 2 -9.72 4.68 3.94
C THR A 2 -9.39 3.38 4.67
N LEU A 3 -9.12 2.34 3.90
CA LEU A 3 -8.77 1.01 4.41
C LEU A 3 -7.27 0.94 4.74
N ASP A 4 -6.96 0.64 5.99
CA ASP A 4 -5.65 0.23 6.49
C ASP A 4 -5.70 -1.23 6.96
N ILE A 5 -4.54 -1.89 7.02
CA ILE A 5 -4.42 -3.27 7.50
C ILE A 5 -3.83 -3.23 8.90
N ARG A 6 -4.66 -3.49 9.90
CA ARG A 6 -4.22 -3.59 11.30
C ARG A 6 -3.79 -5.03 11.59
N ILE A 7 -2.55 -5.19 12.04
CA ILE A 7 -2.02 -6.45 12.54
C ILE A 7 -2.03 -6.36 14.05
N GLU A 8 -2.90 -7.14 14.68
CA GLU A 8 -3.02 -7.23 16.13
C GLU A 8 -2.59 -8.62 16.57
N TYR A 9 -1.90 -8.66 17.71
CA TYR A 9 -1.80 -9.89 18.46
C TYR A 9 -3.08 -10.03 19.29
N ASP A 10 -3.95 -10.97 18.91
CA ASP A 10 -5.18 -11.25 19.63
C ASP A 10 -5.06 -12.53 20.47
N ASP A 11 -5.89 -12.63 21.51
CA ASP A 11 -5.92 -13.65 22.56
C ASP A 11 -6.27 -15.07 22.04
N MET A 12 -6.51 -15.20 20.74
CA MET A 12 -6.59 -16.44 19.96
C MET A 12 -5.23 -17.09 19.67
N ALA A 13 -4.14 -16.47 20.14
CA ALA A 13 -2.82 -17.04 20.05
C ALA A 13 -2.75 -18.37 20.81
N THR A 14 -2.04 -19.36 20.25
CA THR A 14 -1.80 -20.64 20.94
C THR A 14 -1.25 -20.40 22.36
N PRO A 15 -1.51 -21.27 23.35
CA PRO A 15 -1.04 -21.09 24.73
C PRO A 15 0.46 -20.76 24.82
N PHE A 16 1.24 -21.32 23.89
CA PHE A 16 2.65 -21.02 23.68
C PHE A 16 2.93 -19.53 23.39
N LEU A 17 2.18 -18.90 22.50
CA LEU A 17 2.37 -17.49 22.16
C LEU A 17 1.98 -16.58 23.32
N LYS A 18 0.95 -16.93 24.12
CA LYS A 18 0.60 -16.20 25.35
C LYS A 18 1.76 -16.23 26.34
N TYR A 19 2.34 -17.40 26.57
CA TYR A 19 3.53 -17.55 27.41
C TYR A 19 4.70 -16.69 26.92
N VAL A 20 4.98 -16.67 25.60
CA VAL A 20 6.05 -15.84 25.04
C VAL A 20 5.74 -14.35 25.19
N ALA A 21 4.49 -13.93 25.05
CA ALA A 21 4.11 -12.53 25.22
C ALA A 21 4.29 -12.04 26.66
N GLU A 22 3.96 -12.88 27.65
CA GLU A 22 4.11 -12.56 29.07
C GLU A 22 5.57 -12.53 29.52
N ASN A 23 6.36 -13.52 29.11
CA ASN A 23 7.74 -13.70 29.58
C ASN A 23 8.77 -12.94 28.73
N HIS A 24 8.46 -12.70 27.45
CA HIS A 24 9.37 -12.07 26.48
C HIS A 24 8.67 -11.04 25.57
N PRO A 25 8.05 -9.97 26.13
CA PRO A 25 7.28 -8.99 25.35
C PRO A 25 8.09 -8.28 24.26
N LYS A 26 9.40 -8.10 24.47
CA LYS A 26 10.30 -7.52 23.46
C LYS A 26 10.43 -8.39 22.20
N TRP A 27 10.33 -9.71 22.32
CA TRP A 27 10.37 -10.63 21.18
C TRP A 27 9.10 -10.49 20.33
N VAL A 28 7.94 -10.36 20.98
CA VAL A 28 6.66 -10.12 20.31
C VAL A 28 6.67 -8.80 19.56
N SER A 29 7.06 -7.69 20.19
CA SER A 29 7.19 -6.37 19.54
C SER A 29 8.14 -6.42 18.32
N SER A 30 9.24 -7.16 18.42
CA SER A 30 10.20 -7.34 17.32
C SER A 30 9.65 -8.23 16.18
N ALA A 31 8.94 -9.30 16.53
CA ALA A 31 8.28 -10.18 15.58
C ALA A 31 7.17 -9.43 14.82
N LEU A 32 6.37 -8.60 15.51
CA LEU A 32 5.33 -7.76 14.91
C LEU A 32 5.91 -6.77 13.92
N LYS A 33 7.00 -6.08 14.28
CA LYS A 33 7.74 -5.19 13.37
C LYS A 33 8.23 -5.93 12.12
N SER A 34 8.72 -7.16 12.29
CA SER A 34 9.18 -8.00 11.17
C SER A 34 8.02 -8.42 10.26
N ALA A 35 6.90 -8.86 10.86
CA ALA A 35 5.68 -9.23 10.14
C ALA A 35 5.11 -8.05 9.35
N ALA A 36 5.04 -6.86 9.94
CA ALA A 36 4.59 -5.66 9.27
C ALA A 36 5.51 -5.22 8.13
N TYR A 37 6.83 -5.38 8.28
CA TYR A 37 7.79 -5.12 7.22
C TYR A 37 7.59 -6.06 6.02
N GLN A 38 7.37 -7.37 6.25
CA GLN A 38 7.08 -8.32 5.18
C GLN A 38 5.72 -8.05 4.53
N SER A 39 4.72 -7.70 5.34
CA SER A 39 3.38 -7.31 4.87
C SER A 39 3.44 -6.08 3.96
N GLN A 40 4.18 -5.05 4.36
CA GLN A 40 4.44 -3.87 3.53
C GLN A 40 5.09 -4.26 2.19
N LYS A 41 6.07 -5.15 2.20
CA LYS A 41 6.71 -5.64 0.96
C LYS A 41 5.71 -6.33 0.06
N ALA A 42 4.86 -7.21 0.61
CA ALA A 42 3.84 -7.93 -0.13
C ALA A 42 2.85 -6.97 -0.81
N ILE A 43 2.38 -5.94 -0.10
CA ILE A 43 1.48 -4.91 -0.67
C ILE A 43 2.19 -4.14 -1.80
N LYS A 44 3.46 -3.74 -1.58
CA LYS A 44 4.24 -3.04 -2.61
C LYS A 44 4.45 -3.88 -3.86
N GLU A 45 4.64 -5.18 -3.69
CA GLU A 45 4.78 -6.12 -4.80
C GLU A 45 3.44 -6.35 -5.51
N GLY A 46 2.33 -6.51 -4.78
CA GLY A 46 0.99 -6.57 -5.37
C GLY A 46 0.64 -5.33 -6.19
N ILE A 47 1.04 -4.14 -5.72
CA ILE A 47 0.91 -2.91 -6.50
C ILE A 47 1.80 -2.94 -7.75
N ARG A 48 3.04 -3.45 -7.63
CA ARG A 48 4.00 -3.52 -8.73
C ARG A 48 3.54 -4.49 -9.83
N SER A 49 3.04 -5.66 -9.45
CA SER A 49 2.47 -6.66 -10.36
C SER A 49 1.12 -6.25 -10.94
N GLN A 50 0.56 -5.13 -10.47
CA GLN A 50 -0.77 -4.65 -10.84
C GLN A 50 -1.91 -5.61 -10.47
N ALA A 51 -1.66 -6.55 -9.55
CA ALA A 51 -2.63 -7.55 -9.10
C ALA A 51 -2.53 -7.76 -7.58
N PRO A 52 -2.86 -6.75 -6.74
CA PRO A 52 -2.89 -6.91 -5.29
C PRO A 52 -3.84 -8.04 -4.90
N GLY A 53 -3.35 -8.98 -4.08
CA GLY A 53 -4.15 -10.12 -3.63
C GLY A 53 -4.62 -11.05 -4.75
N GLY A 54 -3.99 -10.98 -5.94
CA GLY A 54 -4.43 -11.71 -7.13
C GLY A 54 -5.53 -10.99 -7.93
N GLN A 55 -6.04 -9.85 -7.47
CA GLN A 55 -7.05 -9.06 -8.17
C GLN A 55 -6.37 -8.02 -9.06
N ALA A 56 -6.39 -8.24 -10.38
CA ALA A 56 -5.81 -7.31 -11.34
C ALA A 56 -6.51 -5.94 -11.30
N TYR A 57 -5.71 -4.87 -11.33
CA TYR A 57 -6.24 -3.52 -11.47
C TYR A 57 -6.92 -3.32 -12.81
N ALA A 58 -7.93 -2.44 -12.82
CA ALA A 58 -8.40 -1.87 -14.06
C ALA A 58 -7.24 -1.16 -14.78
N LYS A 59 -6.97 -1.58 -16.02
CA LYS A 59 -6.02 -0.91 -16.92
C LYS A 59 -6.41 0.56 -17.06
N HIS A 60 -5.42 1.39 -17.39
CA HIS A 60 -5.74 2.75 -17.76
C HIS A 60 -6.61 2.80 -19.02
N VAL A 61 -7.38 3.87 -19.15
CA VAL A 61 -8.25 4.09 -20.32
C VAL A 61 -7.41 4.35 -21.58
N LEU A 62 -6.24 4.98 -21.40
CA LEU A 62 -5.28 5.23 -22.47
C LEU A 62 -4.04 4.35 -22.27
N ASP A 63 -3.30 4.07 -23.34
CA ASP A 63 -1.98 3.48 -23.22
C ASP A 63 -0.92 4.53 -22.79
N ASP A 64 0.29 4.06 -22.44
CA ASP A 64 1.38 4.91 -21.96
C ASP A 64 1.81 5.96 -22.99
N TRP A 65 1.67 5.69 -24.29
CA TRP A 65 2.01 6.63 -25.36
C TRP A 65 1.03 7.81 -25.43
N HIS A 66 -0.27 7.51 -25.39
CA HIS A 66 -1.32 8.53 -25.33
C HIS A 66 -1.25 9.33 -24.03
N TYR A 67 -0.95 8.70 -22.90
CA TYR A 67 -0.68 9.41 -21.64
C TYR A 67 0.52 10.35 -21.75
N ALA A 68 1.63 9.90 -22.35
CA ALA A 68 2.80 10.75 -22.55
C ALA A 68 2.49 11.99 -23.39
N LYS A 69 1.72 11.84 -24.47
CA LYS A 69 1.27 12.98 -25.27
C LYS A 69 0.38 13.94 -24.48
N LEU A 70 -0.53 13.41 -23.67
CA LEU A 70 -1.44 14.21 -22.85
C LEU A 70 -0.70 14.97 -21.74
N GLU A 71 0.24 14.31 -21.04
CA GLU A 71 1.06 14.96 -20.01
C GLU A 71 1.95 16.05 -20.62
N ARG A 72 2.53 15.82 -21.79
CA ARG A 72 3.29 16.83 -22.54
C ARG A 72 2.42 18.03 -22.89
N ALA A 73 1.19 17.81 -23.32
CA ALA A 73 0.25 18.90 -23.63
C ALA A 73 -0.24 19.66 -22.38
N LEU A 74 -0.37 18.99 -21.24
CA LEU A 74 -0.85 19.61 -19.99
C LEU A 74 0.23 20.39 -19.25
N ASN A 75 1.41 19.79 -19.12
CA ASN A 75 2.46 20.20 -18.18
C ASN A 75 3.88 20.19 -18.79
N GLY A 76 4.03 19.85 -20.07
CA GLY A 76 5.34 19.76 -20.73
C GLY A 76 6.21 18.57 -20.29
N SER A 77 5.66 17.61 -19.53
CA SER A 77 6.43 16.45 -19.04
C SER A 77 6.51 15.32 -20.08
N ASN A 78 7.67 14.69 -20.15
CA ASN A 78 7.96 13.56 -21.06
C ASN A 78 8.27 12.28 -20.26
N LYS A 79 7.33 11.81 -19.44
CA LYS A 79 7.50 10.51 -18.77
C LYS A 79 7.22 9.38 -19.75
N SER A 80 8.01 8.32 -19.65
CA SER A 80 7.91 7.12 -20.47
C SER A 80 7.01 6.03 -19.88
N SER A 81 6.65 6.09 -18.59
CA SER A 81 5.87 5.05 -17.94
C SER A 81 4.88 5.61 -16.92
N TYR A 82 3.69 5.03 -16.90
CA TYR A 82 2.57 5.44 -16.05
C TYR A 82 2.06 4.28 -15.20
N PRO A 83 2.76 3.91 -14.10
CA PRO A 83 2.26 2.84 -13.23
C PRO A 83 0.92 3.24 -12.58
N ILE A 84 -0.03 2.29 -12.53
CA ILE A 84 -1.43 2.46 -12.09
C ILE A 84 -1.58 3.14 -10.72
N MET A 85 -0.63 2.92 -9.80
CA MET A 85 -0.59 3.56 -8.48
C MET A 85 0.59 4.54 -8.31
N GLY A 86 1.36 4.82 -9.36
CA GLY A 86 2.37 5.87 -9.34
C GLY A 86 3.33 5.79 -8.14
N LYS A 87 3.48 6.93 -7.46
CA LYS A 87 4.26 7.06 -6.23
C LYS A 87 3.54 6.53 -4.99
N LEU A 88 2.25 6.21 -5.04
CA LEU A 88 1.52 5.66 -3.89
C LEU A 88 2.13 4.34 -3.42
N ARG A 89 2.68 3.52 -4.34
CA ARG A 89 3.45 2.32 -3.96
C ARG A 89 4.53 2.62 -2.91
N GLN A 90 5.27 3.71 -3.07
CA GLN A 90 6.34 4.08 -2.13
C GLN A 90 5.78 4.57 -0.79
N ALA A 91 4.57 5.14 -0.81
CA ALA A 91 3.87 5.66 0.35
C ALA A 91 3.17 4.58 1.20
N VAL A 92 3.28 3.30 0.84
CA VAL A 92 2.88 2.19 1.72
C VAL A 92 3.97 1.97 2.78
N GLY A 93 3.57 1.88 4.03
CA GLY A 93 4.47 1.60 5.16
C GLY A 93 3.72 1.07 6.36
N TYR A 94 4.40 1.02 7.51
CA TYR A 94 3.80 0.55 8.75
C TYR A 94 4.15 1.46 9.91
N ASP A 95 3.20 1.57 10.85
CA ASP A 95 3.32 2.31 12.09
C ASP A 95 3.64 1.36 13.25
N LYS A 96 4.82 1.55 13.83
CA LYS A 96 5.34 0.74 14.93
C LYS A 96 5.17 1.41 16.30
N SER A 97 4.46 2.54 16.40
CA SER A 97 4.35 3.30 17.65
C SER A 97 3.64 2.51 18.76
N GLN A 98 2.73 1.61 18.38
CA GLN A 98 1.97 0.76 19.31
C GLN A 98 2.49 -0.69 19.34
N ALA A 99 3.69 -0.94 18.78
CA ALA A 99 4.22 -2.31 18.69
C ALA A 99 4.49 -2.92 20.07
N ASP A 100 4.83 -2.09 21.06
CA ASP A 100 5.03 -2.54 22.44
C ASP A 100 3.71 -2.85 23.16
N ALA A 101 2.59 -2.31 22.65
CA ALA A 101 1.23 -2.68 23.04
C ALA A 101 0.65 -3.84 22.19
N GLY A 102 1.49 -4.50 21.36
CA GLY A 102 1.07 -5.65 20.56
C GLY A 102 0.38 -5.33 19.23
N VAL A 103 0.41 -4.06 18.79
CA VAL A 103 -0.33 -3.61 17.59
C VAL A 103 0.60 -2.93 16.60
N VAL A 104 0.52 -3.33 15.33
CA VAL A 104 1.18 -2.65 14.21
C VAL A 104 0.21 -2.45 13.07
N THR A 105 0.12 -1.23 12.55
CA THR A 105 -0.76 -0.90 11.44
C THR A 105 0.06 -0.76 10.16
N VAL A 106 -0.39 -1.36 9.07
CA VAL A 106 0.21 -1.24 7.73
C VAL A 106 -0.75 -0.47 6.83
N GLY A 107 -0.28 0.59 6.16
CA GLY A 107 -1.13 1.43 5.33
C GLY A 107 -0.37 2.59 4.71
N TRP A 108 -1.09 3.70 4.48
CA TRP A 108 -0.54 4.89 3.84
C TRP A 108 0.23 5.76 4.84
N LEU A 109 1.44 6.18 4.48
CA LEU A 109 2.36 6.92 5.35
C LEU A 109 2.12 8.43 5.44
N SER A 110 1.14 8.97 4.70
CA SER A 110 0.79 10.38 4.76
C SER A 110 -0.71 10.58 4.55
N GLN A 111 -1.27 11.67 5.10
CA GLN A 111 -2.67 12.05 4.88
C GLN A 111 -3.00 12.17 3.39
N SER A 112 -2.07 12.73 2.60
CA SER A 112 -2.23 12.87 1.16
C SER A 112 -2.24 11.52 0.44
N ALA A 113 -1.40 10.58 0.85
CA ALA A 113 -1.38 9.22 0.31
C ALA A 113 -2.64 8.45 0.72
N ALA A 114 -3.13 8.60 1.94
CA ALA A 114 -4.38 8.01 2.38
C ALA A 114 -5.56 8.53 1.55
N ARG A 115 -5.66 9.85 1.39
CA ARG A 115 -6.70 10.48 0.56
C ARG A 115 -6.63 10.05 -0.91
N LEU A 116 -5.44 10.11 -1.52
CA LEU A 116 -5.27 9.75 -2.94
C LEU A 116 -5.41 8.24 -3.16
N GLY A 117 -4.92 7.42 -2.24
CA GLY A 117 -5.07 5.97 -2.25
C GLY A 117 -6.53 5.56 -2.07
N GLY A 118 -7.25 6.16 -1.14
CA GLY A 118 -8.70 5.98 -0.99
C GLY A 118 -9.46 6.34 -2.28
N LYS A 119 -9.18 7.53 -2.84
CA LYS A 119 -9.77 7.99 -4.09
C LYS A 119 -9.52 7.03 -5.28
N GLN A 120 -8.32 6.44 -5.37
CA GLN A 120 -8.01 5.44 -6.39
C GLN A 120 -8.70 4.10 -6.14
N GLN A 121 -8.80 3.67 -4.87
CA GLN A 121 -9.44 2.42 -4.50
C GLN A 121 -10.96 2.46 -4.72
N GLU A 122 -11.60 3.60 -4.45
CA GLU A 122 -13.04 3.81 -4.67
C GLU A 122 -13.35 4.04 -6.16
N GLY A 123 -12.39 4.57 -6.92
CA GLY A 123 -12.65 5.11 -8.25
C GLY A 123 -13.26 6.51 -8.14
N TYR A 124 -13.18 7.28 -9.22
CA TYR A 124 -13.70 8.65 -9.21
C TYR A 124 -13.93 9.17 -10.61
N GLU A 125 -14.84 10.13 -10.68
CA GLU A 125 -15.06 10.93 -11.89
C GLU A 125 -14.34 12.27 -11.78
N THR A 126 -13.85 12.76 -12.92
CA THR A 126 -13.26 14.09 -13.04
C THR A 126 -14.00 14.88 -14.12
N PRO A 127 -14.46 16.10 -13.83
CA PRO A 127 -15.09 16.93 -14.84
C PRO A 127 -14.09 17.26 -15.96
N MET A 128 -14.55 17.15 -17.20
CA MET A 128 -13.81 17.53 -18.39
C MET A 128 -13.74 19.06 -18.47
N THR A 129 -12.61 19.61 -18.01
CA THR A 129 -12.35 21.04 -18.10
C THR A 129 -11.94 21.46 -19.51
N GLU A 130 -12.12 22.74 -19.84
CA GLU A 130 -11.69 23.28 -21.13
C GLU A 130 -10.17 23.13 -21.36
N ARG A 131 -9.36 23.32 -20.30
CA ARG A 131 -7.91 23.07 -20.37
C ARG A 131 -7.60 21.62 -20.71
N MET A 132 -8.32 20.67 -20.10
CA MET A 132 -8.15 19.24 -20.42
C MET A 132 -8.56 18.96 -21.86
N ARG A 133 -9.70 19.49 -22.32
CA ARG A 133 -10.18 19.33 -23.70
C ARG A 133 -9.14 19.84 -24.71
N LYS A 134 -8.55 21.01 -24.48
CA LYS A 134 -7.45 21.56 -25.29
C LYS A 134 -6.22 20.65 -25.28
N ALA A 135 -5.86 20.09 -24.12
CA ALA A 135 -4.73 19.18 -24.03
C ALA A 135 -4.97 17.83 -24.74
N PHE A 136 -6.18 17.28 -24.65
CA PHE A 136 -6.58 16.12 -25.45
C PHE A 136 -6.45 16.42 -26.95
N PHE A 137 -6.97 17.56 -27.40
CA PHE A 137 -6.87 17.98 -28.79
C PHE A 137 -5.41 18.13 -29.25
N ALA A 138 -4.55 18.79 -28.46
CA ALA A 138 -3.12 18.92 -28.74
C ALA A 138 -2.37 17.58 -28.72
N ALA A 139 -2.88 16.59 -27.98
CA ALA A 139 -2.37 15.23 -27.98
C ALA A 139 -2.90 14.38 -29.17
N GLY A 140 -3.73 14.95 -30.05
CA GLY A 140 -4.34 14.26 -31.20
C GLY A 140 -5.53 13.38 -30.81
N MET A 141 -6.12 13.61 -29.64
CA MET A 141 -7.30 12.91 -29.15
C MET A 141 -8.50 13.83 -29.18
N HIS A 142 -9.64 13.32 -29.66
CA HIS A 142 -10.85 14.12 -29.84
C HIS A 142 -12.00 13.57 -28.98
N PRO A 143 -12.05 13.87 -27.67
CA PRO A 143 -13.20 13.55 -26.84
C PRO A 143 -14.47 14.17 -27.43
N SER A 144 -15.60 13.46 -27.35
CA SER A 144 -16.91 13.98 -27.76
C SER A 144 -17.19 15.36 -27.17
N LYS A 145 -17.85 16.23 -27.93
CA LYS A 145 -18.30 17.55 -27.46
C LYS A 145 -19.13 17.43 -26.18
N ASN A 146 -19.93 16.38 -26.06
CA ASN A 146 -20.81 16.13 -24.91
C ASN A 146 -20.13 15.35 -23.77
N LYS A 147 -18.83 15.03 -23.87
CA LYS A 147 -18.11 14.33 -22.79
C LYS A 147 -17.84 15.30 -21.65
N LEU A 148 -18.68 15.23 -20.61
CA LEU A 148 -18.58 16.10 -19.43
C LEU A 148 -17.72 15.50 -18.31
N MET A 149 -17.61 14.16 -18.23
CA MET A 149 -16.89 13.46 -17.16
C MET A 149 -15.90 12.43 -17.70
N LEU A 150 -14.73 12.34 -17.06
CA LEU A 150 -13.77 11.25 -17.21
C LEU A 150 -13.92 10.29 -16.03
N ASP A 151 -14.17 9.03 -16.33
CA ASP A 151 -14.29 7.96 -15.34
C ASP A 151 -12.93 7.29 -15.10
N THR A 152 -12.53 7.24 -13.83
CA THR A 152 -11.39 6.43 -13.36
C THR A 152 -11.94 5.28 -12.54
N ARG A 153 -11.84 4.07 -13.10
CA ARG A 153 -12.29 2.83 -12.45
C ARG A 153 -11.57 2.57 -11.13
N SER A 154 -12.29 1.93 -10.22
CA SER A 154 -11.78 1.52 -8.91
C SER A 154 -10.58 0.57 -9.01
N ARG A 155 -9.60 0.79 -8.14
CA ARG A 155 -8.33 0.04 -8.08
C ARG A 155 -8.09 -0.42 -6.65
N GLN A 156 -8.86 -1.40 -6.20
CA GLN A 156 -8.77 -1.92 -4.83
C GLN A 156 -7.38 -2.50 -4.54
N THR A 157 -6.75 -2.06 -3.45
CA THR A 157 -5.39 -2.47 -3.09
C THR A 157 -5.33 -3.10 -1.71
N MET A 158 -5.86 -2.42 -0.70
CA MET A 158 -5.70 -2.84 0.69
C MET A 158 -6.62 -4.01 1.00
N ALA A 159 -7.91 -3.94 0.64
CA ALA A 159 -8.86 -5.01 0.92
C ALA A 159 -8.46 -6.37 0.29
N PRO A 160 -8.08 -6.46 -1.01
CA PRO A 160 -7.68 -7.73 -1.60
C PRO A 160 -6.38 -8.29 -0.98
N MET A 161 -5.54 -7.43 -0.42
CA MET A 161 -4.28 -7.85 0.21
C MET A 161 -4.46 -8.43 1.62
N VAL A 162 -5.61 -8.22 2.29
CA VAL A 162 -5.82 -8.64 3.69
C VAL A 162 -5.51 -10.13 3.90
N PRO A 163 -6.03 -11.09 3.11
CA PRO A 163 -5.76 -12.51 3.34
C PRO A 163 -4.27 -12.85 3.18
N ARG A 164 -3.61 -12.30 2.16
CA ARG A 164 -2.19 -12.53 1.90
C ARG A 164 -1.30 -11.91 2.97
N VAL A 165 -1.67 -10.73 3.46
CA VAL A 165 -0.96 -10.07 4.56
C VAL A 165 -1.12 -10.86 5.84
N HIS A 166 -2.32 -11.34 6.15
CA HIS A 166 -2.56 -12.19 7.32
C HIS A 166 -1.67 -13.44 7.30
N GLU A 167 -1.66 -14.18 6.19
CA GLU A 167 -0.81 -15.37 6.02
C GLU A 167 0.68 -15.07 6.25
N ILE A 168 1.21 -14.03 5.59
CA ILE A 168 2.62 -13.62 5.72
C ILE A 168 2.93 -13.16 7.14
N ALA A 169 2.03 -12.40 7.76
CA ALA A 169 2.21 -11.89 9.10
C ALA A 169 2.28 -13.03 10.11
N SER A 170 1.33 -13.97 10.08
CA SER A 170 1.31 -15.15 10.94
C SER A 170 2.56 -16.02 10.77
N ALA A 171 2.93 -16.33 9.51
CA ALA A 171 4.13 -17.12 9.22
C ALA A 171 5.41 -16.43 9.71
N THR A 172 5.53 -15.12 9.48
CA THR A 172 6.71 -14.34 9.91
C THR A 172 6.80 -14.24 11.43
N MET A 173 5.66 -14.05 12.11
CA MET A 173 5.57 -14.02 13.58
C MET A 173 6.07 -15.33 14.17
N GLN A 174 5.52 -16.46 13.71
CA GLN A 174 5.90 -17.79 14.18
C GLN A 174 7.39 -18.06 13.95
N GLN A 175 7.89 -17.79 12.73
CA GLN A 175 9.30 -17.98 12.41
C GLN A 175 10.22 -17.14 13.30
N LYS A 176 9.85 -15.88 13.57
CA LYS A 176 10.66 -15.00 14.42
C LYS A 176 10.66 -15.42 15.87
N ILE A 177 9.52 -15.80 16.42
CA ILE A 177 9.43 -16.28 17.81
C ILE A 177 10.25 -17.56 17.99
N LEU A 178 10.14 -18.53 17.07
CA LEU A 178 10.96 -19.74 17.08
C LEU A 178 12.47 -19.42 16.97
N SER A 179 12.84 -18.43 16.15
CA SER A 179 14.24 -18.02 16.04
C SER A 179 14.81 -17.48 17.37
N TYR A 180 14.01 -16.76 18.16
CA TYR A 180 14.43 -16.25 19.46
C TYR A 180 14.61 -17.37 20.49
N LEU A 181 13.73 -18.36 20.48
CA LEU A 181 13.86 -19.55 21.34
C LEU A 181 15.13 -20.34 21.04
N ASN A 182 15.51 -20.44 19.77
CA ASN A 182 16.71 -21.15 19.34
C ASN A 182 18.01 -20.36 19.61
N GLY A 183 17.95 -19.30 20.43
CA GLY A 183 19.13 -18.52 20.82
C GLY A 183 19.61 -17.50 19.77
N ASN A 184 18.91 -17.34 18.63
CA ASN A 184 19.23 -16.33 17.61
C ASN A 184 18.71 -14.94 18.01
N GLY A 185 19.08 -14.49 19.21
CA GLY A 185 18.77 -13.15 19.75
C GLY A 185 19.70 -12.06 19.25
N ALA A 186 20.70 -12.38 18.42
CA ALA A 186 21.64 -11.41 17.87
C ALA A 186 20.88 -10.35 17.06
N ARG A 187 21.01 -9.08 17.48
CA ARG A 187 20.41 -7.95 16.76
C ARG A 187 21.04 -7.87 15.38
N SER A 188 20.23 -7.99 14.32
CA SER A 188 20.61 -7.52 13.00
C SER A 188 21.00 -6.03 13.07
N ALA A 189 21.97 -5.61 12.25
CA ALA A 189 22.54 -4.27 12.24
C ALA A 189 21.48 -3.16 12.34
N ALA A 190 21.81 -2.07 13.05
CA ALA A 190 20.89 -0.98 13.34
C ALA A 190 20.20 -0.46 12.08
N SER A 191 18.89 -0.68 11.98
CA SER A 191 18.08 -0.09 10.91
C SER A 191 17.75 1.37 11.24
N SER A 192 17.58 2.20 10.21
CA SER A 192 17.15 3.61 10.31
C SER A 192 16.08 3.84 11.41
N GLY A 193 16.34 4.80 12.30
CA GLY A 193 15.46 5.17 13.41
C GLY A 193 14.14 5.86 13.01
N ARG A 194 13.82 5.93 11.71
CA ARG A 194 12.62 6.63 11.24
C ARG A 194 11.36 5.91 11.73
N VAL A 195 10.53 6.64 12.47
CA VAL A 195 9.20 6.21 12.90
C VAL A 195 8.20 6.80 11.93
N TYR A 196 7.36 5.94 11.36
CA TYR A 196 6.31 6.34 10.43
C TYR A 196 4.97 6.25 11.13
N ARG A 197 4.02 7.11 10.74
CA ARG A 197 2.63 7.04 11.16
C ARG A 197 1.76 6.64 9.98
N VAL A 198 0.82 5.74 10.20
CA VAL A 198 -0.17 5.37 9.19
C VAL A 198 -1.38 6.30 9.34
N PHE A 199 -1.83 6.84 8.21
CA PHE A 199 -2.95 7.77 8.16
C PHE A 199 -4.20 7.06 7.69
N LYS A 200 -5.31 7.43 8.33
CA LYS A 200 -6.67 7.11 7.94
C LYS A 200 -7.14 8.26 7.05
#